data_AF-A0A7Y2KIN9-F1
#
_entry.id   AF-A0A7Y2KIN9-F1
#
_cell.length_a   1.000
_cell.length_b   1.000
_cell.length_c   1.000
_cell.angle_alpha   90.00
_cell.angle_beta   90.00
_cell.angle_gamma   90.00
#
_symmetry.space_group_name_H-M   'P 1'
#
loop_
_entity.id
_entity.type
_entity.pdbx_description
1 polymer ?
#
loop_
_entity_poly.entity_id
_entity_poly.type
_entity_poly.pdbx_seq_one_letter_code
_entity_poly.pdbx_strand_id
1 'polypeptide(L)'
;MVNTMKTGVLLVLLTVLFVAIGSYVGGQSGMVMAFAFAVLMNAGAYWFSDKIVLRMYRAREVSEAEAPDLHAMVHRLSTAASVPMPKVYI
;
A
#
# COMPACT_ATOMS: atom_id res chain seq x y z
N MET A 1 -19.41 -6.96 2.56
CA MET A 1 -19.17 -7.43 3.95
C MET A 1 -18.33 -8.71 4.02
N VAL A 2 -18.60 -9.75 3.22
CA VAL A 2 -17.84 -11.02 3.28
C VAL A 2 -16.34 -10.86 2.99
N ASN A 3 -15.95 -9.97 2.08
CA ASN A 3 -14.52 -9.69 1.83
C ASN A 3 -13.82 -9.07 3.03
N THR A 4 -14.44 -8.09 3.69
CA THR A 4 -13.87 -7.47 4.90
C THR A 4 -13.64 -8.48 6.01
N MET A 5 -14.55 -9.45 6.17
CA MET A 5 -14.42 -10.54 7.14
C MET A 5 -13.30 -11.52 6.75
N LYS A 6 -13.22 -11.94 5.48
CA LYS A 6 -12.12 -12.79 4.99
C LYS A 6 -10.76 -12.10 5.16
N THR A 7 -10.67 -10.83 4.80
CA THR A 7 -9.46 -10.02 4.99
C THR A 7 -9.11 -9.93 6.48
N GLY A 8 -10.09 -9.67 7.35
CA GLY A 8 -9.87 -9.64 8.80
C GLY A 8 -9.31 -10.95 9.36
N VAL A 9 -9.90 -12.08 8.98
CA VAL A 9 -9.44 -13.42 9.39
C VAL A 9 -8.03 -13.69 8.88
N LEU A 10 -7.75 -13.42 7.60
CA LEU A 10 -6.43 -13.62 7.02
C LEU A 10 -5.37 -12.76 7.73
N LEU A 11 -5.66 -11.49 8.03
CA LEU A 11 -4.76 -10.61 8.76
C LEU A 11 -4.48 -11.08 10.19
N VAL A 12 -5.52 -11.51 10.92
CA VAL A 12 -5.37 -12.09 12.27
C VAL A 12 -4.50 -13.34 12.22
N LEU A 13 -4.76 -14.26 11.27
CA LEU A 13 -4.01 -15.50 11.13
C LEU A 13 -2.54 -15.24 10.77
N LEU A 14 -2.28 -14.29 9.86
CA LEU A 14 -0.92 -13.89 9.48
C LEU A 14 -0.16 -13.26 10.67
N THR A 15 -0.86 -12.47 11.50
CA THR A 15 -0.30 -11.84 12.71
C THR A 15 0.09 -12.90 13.75
N VAL A 16 -0.80 -13.86 14.01
CA VAL A 16 -0.52 -14.98 14.92
C VAL A 16 0.68 -15.80 14.43
N LEU A 17 0.74 -16.09 13.13
CA LEU A 17 1.87 -16.82 12.53
C LEU A 17 3.19 -16.07 12.69
N PHE A 18 3.20 -14.75 12.47
CA PHE A 18 4.38 -13.92 12.63
C PHE A 18 4.90 -13.91 14.08
N VAL A 19 4.00 -13.79 15.06
CA VAL A 19 4.34 -13.81 16.50
C VAL A 19 4.86 -15.20 16.92
N ALA A 20 4.24 -16.27 16.45
CA ALA A 20 4.66 -17.64 16.74
C ALA A 20 6.06 -17.96 16.17
N ILE A 21 6.36 -17.48 14.95
CA ILE A 21 7.69 -17.63 14.35
C ILE A 21 8.71 -16.76 15.11
N GLY A 22 8.36 -15.51 15.42
CA GLY A 22 9.24 -14.61 16.17
C GLY A 22 9.59 -15.13 17.57
N SER A 23 8.62 -15.75 18.26
CA SER A 23 8.86 -16.38 19.57
C SER A 23 9.71 -17.64 19.46
N TYR A 24 9.52 -18.46 18.43
CA TYR A 24 10.33 -19.66 18.19
C TYR A 24 11.80 -19.33 17.86
N VAL A 25 12.04 -18.28 17.07
CA VAL A 25 13.40 -17.94 16.59
C VAL A 25 14.22 -17.16 17.63
N GLY A 26 13.60 -16.33 18.46
CA GLY A 26 14.35 -15.42 19.36
C GLY A 26 13.75 -15.18 20.74
N GLY A 27 12.76 -15.98 21.15
CA GLY A 27 12.10 -15.82 22.45
C GLY A 27 11.46 -14.44 22.62
N GLN A 28 11.47 -13.90 23.84
CA GLN A 28 10.87 -12.60 24.15
C GLN A 28 11.57 -11.43 23.43
N SER A 29 12.90 -11.49 23.28
CA SER A 29 13.66 -10.45 22.57
C SER A 29 13.35 -10.45 21.07
N GLY A 30 13.27 -11.63 20.45
CA GLY A 30 12.87 -11.80 19.05
C GLY A 30 11.46 -11.29 18.77
N MET A 31 10.52 -11.52 19.69
CA MET A 31 9.15 -10.99 19.60
C MET A 31 9.11 -9.46 19.64
N VAL A 32 9.85 -8.81 20.55
CA VAL A 32 9.92 -7.34 20.62
C VAL A 32 10.57 -6.74 19.37
N MET A 33 11.65 -7.36 18.88
CA MET A 33 12.33 -6.92 17.66
C MET A 33 11.43 -7.07 16.43
N ALA A 34 10.74 -8.21 16.29
CA ALA A 34 9.79 -8.46 15.21
C ALA A 34 8.60 -7.49 15.24
N PHE A 35 8.08 -7.18 16.44
CA PHE A 35 7.03 -6.18 16.61
C PHE A 35 7.51 -4.78 16.21
N ALA A 36 8.69 -4.36 16.67
CA ALA A 36 9.27 -3.07 16.29
C ALA A 36 9.47 -2.97 14.78
N PHE A 37 9.99 -4.03 14.14
CA PHE A 37 10.13 -4.10 12.69
C PHE A 37 8.77 -4.02 11.99
N ALA A 38 7.75 -4.76 12.46
CA ALA A 38 6.41 -4.72 11.90
C ALA A 38 5.78 -3.32 11.97
N VAL A 39 5.97 -2.60 13.09
CA VAL A 39 5.53 -1.21 13.25
C VAL A 39 6.27 -0.28 12.28
N LEU A 40 7.60 -0.39 12.19
CA LEU A 40 8.39 0.39 11.25
C LEU A 40 7.98 0.13 9.80
N MET A 41 7.73 -1.13 9.45
CA MET A 41 7.32 -1.52 8.11
C MET A 41 5.90 -1.00 7.80
N ASN A 42 4.97 -1.04 8.76
CA ASN A 42 3.63 -0.48 8.59
C ASN A 42 3.66 1.05 8.47
N ALA A 43 4.39 1.74 9.34
CA ALA A 43 4.52 3.18 9.31
C ALA A 43 5.21 3.64 8.02
N GLY A 44 6.27 2.94 7.61
CA GLY A 44 6.97 3.16 6.34
C GLY A 44 6.05 2.89 5.15
N ALA A 45 5.31 1.79 5.15
CA ALA A 45 4.34 1.50 4.09
C ALA A 45 3.24 2.56 4.03
N TYR A 46 2.74 3.06 5.15
CA TYR A 46 1.71 4.11 5.15
C TYR A 46 2.21 5.39 4.46
N TRP A 47 3.42 5.86 4.79
CA TRP A 47 3.98 7.10 4.25
C TRP A 47 4.58 6.97 2.84
N PHE A 48 5.14 5.82 2.49
CA PHE A 48 5.83 5.59 1.22
C PHE A 48 5.06 4.66 0.27
N SER A 49 3.82 4.28 0.61
CA SER A 49 3.00 3.37 -0.20
C SER A 49 2.88 3.83 -1.65
N ASP A 50 2.65 5.13 -1.86
CA ASP A 50 2.56 5.76 -3.17
C ASP A 50 3.79 5.45 -4.04
N LYS A 51 4.99 5.73 -3.52
CA LYS A 51 6.25 5.51 -4.25
C LYS A 51 6.59 4.04 -4.40
N ILE A 52 6.31 3.22 -3.37
CA ILE A 52 6.58 1.78 -3.41
C ILE A 52 5.70 1.14 -4.49
N VAL A 53 4.40 1.41 -4.50
CA VAL A 53 3.45 0.86 -5.46
C VAL A 53 3.78 1.31 -6.88
N LEU A 54 4.05 2.60 -7.09
CA LEU A 54 4.44 3.11 -8.42
C LEU A 54 5.72 2.43 -8.92
N ARG A 55 6.74 2.26 -8.08
CA ARG A 55 7.98 1.56 -8.45
C ARG A 55 7.76 0.07 -8.70
N MET A 56 6.91 -0.59 -7.94
CA MET A 56 6.57 -2.01 -8.12
C MET A 56 5.92 -2.25 -9.50
N TYR A 57 5.01 -1.37 -9.91
CA TYR A 57 4.40 -1.41 -11.24
C TYR A 57 5.29 -0.82 -12.34
N ARG A 58 6.46 -0.27 -11.99
CA ARG A 58 7.35 0.48 -12.90
C ARG A 58 6.63 1.62 -13.62
N ALA A 59 5.66 2.21 -12.93
CA ALA A 59 4.80 3.24 -13.47
C ALA A 59 5.62 4.49 -13.81
N ARG A 60 5.38 5.06 -14.99
CA ARG A 60 6.00 6.28 -15.50
C ARG A 60 4.96 7.38 -15.57
N GLU A 61 5.32 8.57 -15.09
CA GLU A 61 4.46 9.74 -15.21
C GLU A 61 4.30 10.06 -16.71
N VAL A 62 3.05 10.15 -17.18
CA VAL A 62 2.74 10.45 -18.58
C VAL A 62 2.23 11.86 -18.71
N SER A 63 2.68 12.55 -19.76
CA SER A 63 2.22 13.89 -20.13
C SER A 63 0.94 13.82 -20.97
N GLU A 64 0.24 14.95 -21.07
CA GLU A 64 -0.95 15.09 -21.91
C GLU A 64 -0.67 14.82 -23.39
N ALA A 65 0.55 15.11 -23.86
CA ALA A 65 0.97 14.82 -25.22
C ALA A 65 1.17 13.32 -25.49
N GLU A 66 1.59 12.55 -24.48
CA GLU A 66 1.84 11.11 -24.61
C GLU A 66 0.56 10.28 -24.51
N ALA A 67 -0.41 10.72 -23.70
CA ALA A 67 -1.67 10.03 -23.48
C ALA A 67 -2.86 11.02 -23.35
N PRO A 68 -3.26 11.70 -24.44
CA PRO A 68 -4.28 12.75 -24.40
C PRO A 68 -5.64 12.23 -23.95
N ASP A 69 -6.04 11.05 -24.41
CA ASP A 69 -7.34 10.45 -24.06
C ASP A 69 -7.43 10.12 -22.56
N LEU A 70 -6.33 9.63 -21.98
CA LEU A 70 -6.25 9.30 -20.56
C LEU A 70 -6.28 10.57 -19.71
N HIS A 71 -5.51 11.59 -20.08
CA HIS A 71 -5.52 12.89 -19.40
C HIS A 71 -6.89 13.56 -19.47
N ALA A 72 -7.55 13.55 -20.64
CA ALA A 72 -8.90 14.09 -20.80
C ALA A 72 -9.93 13.36 -19.93
N MET A 73 -9.83 12.03 -19.83
CA MET A 73 -10.69 11.23 -18.97
C MET A 73 -10.49 11.57 -17.48
N VAL A 74 -9.24 11.61 -17.01
CA VAL A 74 -8.91 11.96 -15.62
C VAL A 74 -9.34 13.40 -15.32
N HIS A 75 -9.10 14.34 -16.23
CA HIS A 75 -9.49 15.75 -16.08
C HIS A 75 -11.00 15.90 -15.88
N ARG A 76 -11.81 15.18 -16.67
CA ARG A 76 -13.27 15.18 -16.52
C ARG A 76 -13.72 14.65 -15.16
N LEU A 77 -13.10 13.57 -14.68
CA LEU A 77 -13.41 12.98 -13.38
C LEU A 77 -13.00 13.90 -12.22
N SER A 78 -11.79 14.48 -12.28
CA SER A 78 -11.30 15.41 -11.26
C SER A 78 -12.16 16.68 -11.19
N THR A 79 -12.56 17.23 -12.34
CA THR A 79 -13.46 18.38 -12.41
C THR A 79 -14.83 18.06 -11.80
N ALA A 80 -15.41 16.90 -12.15
CA ALA A 80 -16.69 16.47 -11.59
C ALA A 80 -16.64 16.26 -10.06
N ALA A 81 -15.50 15.82 -9.54
CA ALA A 81 -15.28 15.63 -8.10
C ALA A 81 -14.78 16.90 -7.38
N SER A 82 -14.59 18.03 -8.07
CA SER A 82 -13.99 19.27 -7.52
C SER A 82 -12.63 19.06 -6.84
N VAL A 83 -11.79 18.16 -7.40
CA VAL A 83 -10.43 17.89 -6.91
C VAL A 83 -9.39 18.37 -7.92
N PRO A 84 -8.19 18.79 -7.47
CA PRO A 84 -7.11 19.18 -8.38
C PRO A 84 -6.70 18.01 -9.29
N MET A 85 -6.16 18.33 -10.47
CA MET A 85 -5.68 17.34 -11.43
C MET A 85 -4.54 16.51 -10.81
N PRO A 86 -4.70 15.19 -10.64
CA PRO A 86 -3.64 14.34 -10.13
C PRO A 86 -2.60 14.06 -11.22
N LYS A 87 -1.40 13.66 -10.78
CA LYS A 87 -0.38 13.10 -11.67
C LYS A 87 -0.87 11.76 -12.23
N VAL A 88 -0.69 11.56 -13.53
CA VAL A 88 -1.13 10.35 -14.24
C VAL A 88 0.08 9.49 -14.54
N TYR A 89 -0.01 8.18 -14.26
CA TYR A 89 1.07 7.22 -14.51
C TYR A 89 0.58 6.03 -15.31
N ILE A 90 1.45 5.44 -16.14
CA ILE A 90 1.25 4.18 -16.88
C ILE A 90 2.41 3.23 -16.57
#